data_AF-A0A1B6KVX6-F1
#
_entry.id   AF-A0A1B6KVX6-F1
#
_cell.length_a   1.000
_cell.length_b   1.000
_cell.length_c   1.000
_cell.angle_alpha   90.00
_cell.angle_beta   90.00
_cell.angle_gamma   90.00
#
_symmetry.space_group_name_H-M   'P 1'
#
loop_
_entity.id
_entity.type
_entity.pdbx_description
1 polymer ?
#
loop_
_entity_poly.entity_id
_entity_poly.type
_entity_poly.pdbx_seq_one_letter_code
_entity_poly.pdbx_strand_id
1 'polypeptide(L)'
;EPSTEPLTIQAESESRCVLCTWSVREPSCPLQTLVASNLATSVCFHSYLVFAGLADGVICLWDLREQSTIHCRSFLKQPDWLLRSPTYISANLERDKRHLSSVVSVKILPESNSDDSAKTTTIQTP
;
A
#
# COMPACT_ATOMS: atom_id res chain seq x y z
N GLU A 1 6.98 -41.80 -8.55
CA GLU A 1 6.32 -40.95 -7.55
C GLU A 1 6.78 -39.52 -7.73
N PRO A 2 5.88 -38.53 -7.60
CA PRO A 2 5.95 -37.31 -8.38
C PRO A 2 6.96 -36.31 -7.81
N SER A 3 7.57 -35.59 -8.75
CA SER A 3 8.49 -34.48 -8.61
C SER A 3 7.86 -33.29 -7.88
N THR A 4 8.36 -32.95 -6.71
CA THR A 4 8.03 -31.75 -5.96
C THR A 4 8.82 -30.55 -6.52
N GLU A 5 8.32 -29.95 -7.60
CA GLU A 5 8.74 -28.63 -8.10
C GLU A 5 7.77 -27.54 -7.55
N PRO A 6 8.21 -26.27 -7.42
CA PRO A 6 7.86 -25.41 -6.29
C PRO A 6 6.53 -24.69 -6.46
N LEU A 7 5.49 -25.18 -5.78
CA LEU A 7 4.19 -24.51 -5.67
C LEU A 7 4.28 -23.13 -4.96
N THR A 8 5.38 -22.86 -4.24
CA THR A 8 5.58 -21.62 -3.48
C THR A 8 5.72 -20.37 -4.37
N ILE A 9 6.33 -20.49 -5.55
CA ILE A 9 6.60 -19.31 -6.41
C ILE A 9 5.32 -18.82 -7.12
N GLN A 10 4.36 -19.71 -7.40
CA GLN A 10 3.10 -19.32 -8.04
C GLN A 10 2.11 -18.67 -7.06
N ALA A 11 2.04 -19.15 -5.82
CA ALA A 11 1.15 -18.59 -4.80
C ALA A 11 1.53 -17.16 -4.38
N GLU A 12 2.83 -16.82 -4.35
CA GLU A 12 3.31 -15.47 -4.03
C GLU A 12 2.94 -14.44 -5.13
N SER A 13 2.69 -14.89 -6.37
CA SER A 13 2.28 -14.02 -7.48
C SER A 13 0.78 -13.68 -7.48
N GLU A 14 -0.07 -14.47 -6.82
CA GLU A 14 -1.53 -14.34 -6.92
C GLU A 14 -2.12 -13.22 -6.08
N SER A 15 -1.34 -12.64 -5.15
CA SER A 15 -1.85 -11.65 -4.20
C SER A 15 -1.44 -10.21 -4.48
N ARG A 16 -0.64 -9.92 -5.52
CA ARG A 16 -0.25 -8.55 -5.84
C ARG A 16 -1.46 -7.73 -6.29
N CYS A 17 -1.59 -6.50 -5.80
CA CYS A 17 -2.65 -5.60 -6.24
C CYS A 17 -2.09 -4.33 -6.89
N VAL A 18 -2.90 -3.75 -7.78
CA VAL A 18 -2.62 -2.49 -8.45
C VAL A 18 -3.60 -1.44 -7.92
N LEU A 19 -3.07 -0.29 -7.53
CA LEU A 19 -3.83 0.87 -7.10
C LEU A 19 -3.66 1.97 -8.16
N CYS A 20 -4.76 2.56 -8.60
CA CYS A 20 -4.73 3.60 -9.63
C CYS A 20 -5.27 4.92 -9.07
N THR A 21 -4.62 6.02 -9.44
CA THR A 21 -5.15 7.37 -9.20
C THR A 21 -5.67 7.94 -10.51
N TRP A 22 -6.86 8.55 -10.47
CA TRP A 22 -7.50 9.11 -11.66
C TRP A 22 -7.93 10.56 -11.42
N SER A 23 -7.92 11.34 -12.49
CA SER A 23 -8.62 12.63 -12.55
C SER A 23 -10.04 12.40 -13.04
N VAL A 24 -11.03 12.94 -12.33
CA VAL A 24 -12.43 12.93 -12.82
C VAL A 24 -12.59 13.71 -14.13
N ARG A 25 -11.68 14.66 -14.39
CA ARG A 25 -11.69 15.47 -15.62
C ARG A 25 -11.10 14.73 -16.83
N GLU A 26 -10.28 13.70 -16.59
CA GLU A 26 -9.63 12.90 -17.63
C GLU A 26 -9.60 11.43 -17.21
N PRO A 27 -10.71 10.70 -17.37
CA PRO A 27 -10.85 9.32 -16.90
C PRO A 27 -10.27 8.27 -17.88
N SER A 28 -9.81 8.70 -19.07
CA SER A 28 -9.34 7.80 -20.14
C SER A 28 -8.10 7.00 -19.76
N CYS A 29 -7.26 7.54 -18.87
CA CYS A 29 -6.07 6.86 -18.36
C CYS A 29 -5.83 7.22 -16.89
N PRO A 30 -5.26 6.29 -16.08
CA PRO A 30 -4.81 6.63 -14.74
C PRO A 30 -3.68 7.66 -14.81
N LEU A 31 -3.71 8.61 -13.87
CA LEU A 31 -2.59 9.53 -13.65
C LEU A 31 -1.36 8.75 -13.16
N GLN A 32 -1.58 7.81 -12.23
CA GLN A 32 -0.52 6.97 -11.67
C GLN A 32 -1.04 5.56 -11.39
N THR A 33 -0.16 4.59 -11.62
CA THR A 33 -0.40 3.17 -11.35
C THR A 33 0.63 2.70 -10.32
N LEU A 34 0.15 2.37 -9.13
CA LEU A 34 0.94 1.95 -7.98
C LEU A 34 0.79 0.43 -7.79
N VAL A 35 1.85 -0.25 -7.36
CA VAL A 35 1.85 -1.71 -7.17
C VAL A 35 2.18 -2.04 -5.73
N ALA A 36 1.35 -2.87 -5.11
CA ALA A 36 1.61 -3.46 -3.80
C ALA A 36 1.98 -4.94 -3.93
N SER A 37 2.79 -5.43 -3.00
CA SER A 37 3.25 -6.82 -2.94
C SER A 37 2.15 -7.82 -2.58
N ASN A 38 1.05 -7.34 -1.98
CA ASN A 38 -0.09 -8.13 -1.51
C ASN A 38 -1.38 -7.29 -1.67
N LEU A 39 -2.55 -7.87 -1.38
CA LEU A 39 -3.85 -7.25 -1.49
C LEU A 39 -3.96 -6.07 -0.52
N ALA A 40 -4.19 -4.87 -1.05
CA ALA A 40 -4.51 -3.71 -0.25
C ALA A 40 -5.93 -3.84 0.32
N THR A 41 -6.01 -3.96 1.64
CA THR A 41 -7.27 -4.09 2.39
C THR A 41 -7.76 -2.75 2.93
N SER A 42 -6.87 -1.76 3.02
CA SER A 42 -7.21 -0.38 3.37
C SER A 42 -6.29 0.60 2.63
N VAL A 43 -6.83 1.75 2.25
CA VAL A 43 -6.09 2.80 1.52
C VAL A 43 -6.47 4.16 2.06
N CYS A 44 -5.50 5.05 2.20
CA CYS A 44 -5.71 6.43 2.61
C CYS A 44 -4.88 7.40 1.77
N PHE A 45 -5.46 8.55 1.45
CA PHE A 45 -4.81 9.59 0.66
C PHE A 45 -4.56 10.82 1.53
N HIS A 46 -3.37 11.40 1.45
CA HIS A 46 -3.02 12.64 2.14
C HIS A 46 -2.10 13.51 1.29
N SER A 47 -2.65 14.55 0.68
CA SER A 47 -1.92 15.49 -0.17
C SER A 47 -1.23 14.82 -1.37
N TYR A 48 0.04 14.44 -1.25
CA TYR A 48 0.80 13.72 -2.28
C TYR A 48 1.23 12.32 -1.84
N LEU A 49 0.73 11.86 -0.69
CA LEU A 49 1.05 10.57 -0.13
C LEU A 49 -0.14 9.63 -0.26
N VAL A 50 0.13 8.41 -0.72
CA VAL A 50 -0.81 7.30 -0.68
C VAL A 50 -0.28 6.30 0.33
N PHE A 51 -1.16 5.87 1.22
CA PHE A 51 -0.90 4.81 2.18
C PHE A 51 -1.79 3.62 1.85
N ALA A 52 -1.24 2.41 1.90
CA ALA A 52 -2.04 1.19 1.82
C ALA A 52 -1.64 0.22 2.92
N GLY A 53 -2.63 -0.28 3.64
CA GLY A 53 -2.50 -1.43 4.51
C GLY A 53 -2.82 -2.70 3.73
N LEU A 54 -2.00 -3.74 3.89
CA LEU A 54 -2.13 -4.99 3.16
C LEU A 54 -2.68 -6.12 4.03
N ALA A 55 -3.14 -7.19 3.38
CA ALA A 55 -3.70 -8.38 4.01
C ALA A 55 -2.71 -9.14 4.92
N ASP A 56 -1.40 -8.99 4.70
CA ASP A 56 -0.31 -9.61 5.46
C ASP A 56 0.28 -8.70 6.55
N GLY A 57 -0.39 -7.58 6.88
CA GLY A 57 0.07 -6.65 7.91
C GLY A 57 1.16 -5.69 7.46
N VAL A 58 1.50 -5.67 6.16
CA VAL A 58 2.38 -4.63 5.60
C VAL A 58 1.66 -3.29 5.50
N ILE A 59 2.41 -2.21 5.69
CA ILE A 59 2.01 -0.87 5.26
C ILE A 59 2.97 -0.41 4.16
N CYS A 60 2.39 0.04 3.05
CA CYS A 60 3.08 0.64 1.92
C CYS A 60 2.78 2.14 1.87
N LEU A 61 3.76 2.92 1.44
CA LEU A 61 3.65 4.35 1.21
C LEU A 61 4.23 4.70 -0.16
N TRP A 62 3.52 5.55 -0.90
CA TRP A 62 3.97 6.13 -2.16
C TRP A 62 3.96 7.65 -2.07
N ASP A 63 5.07 8.31 -2.43
CA ASP A 63 5.09 9.74 -2.73
C ASP A 63 4.81 9.96 -4.21
N LEU A 64 3.66 10.56 -4.51
CA LEU A 64 3.18 10.78 -5.86
C LEU A 64 3.99 11.84 -6.63
N ARG A 65 4.86 12.60 -5.96
CA ARG A 65 5.74 13.60 -6.58
C ARG A 65 7.02 12.98 -7.12
N GLU A 66 7.30 11.72 -6.80
CA GLU A 66 8.47 11.03 -7.30
C GLU A 66 8.51 11.03 -8.83
N GLN A 67 9.71 11.25 -9.37
CA GLN A 67 9.91 11.33 -10.80
C GLN A 67 9.66 9.95 -11.44
N SER A 68 9.01 9.93 -12.61
CA SER A 68 8.74 8.66 -13.30
C SER A 68 9.99 7.83 -13.63
N THR A 69 11.16 8.45 -13.66
CA THR A 69 12.45 7.85 -14.05
C THR A 69 13.01 6.89 -13.00
N ILE A 70 12.62 7.03 -11.74
CA ILE A 70 13.09 6.16 -10.65
C ILE A 70 12.25 4.89 -10.50
N HIS A 71 11.18 4.75 -11.28
CA HIS A 71 10.25 3.63 -11.21
C HIS A 71 10.36 2.71 -12.43
N CYS A 72 9.96 1.45 -12.24
CA CYS A 72 9.97 0.45 -13.30
C CYS A 72 8.91 0.78 -14.37
N ARG A 73 9.35 0.97 -15.62
CA ARG A 73 8.46 1.03 -16.78
C ARG A 73 8.13 -0.39 -17.23
N SER A 74 6.86 -0.75 -17.22
CA SER A 74 6.42 -2.02 -17.80
C SER A 74 5.91 -1.76 -19.22
N PHE A 75 6.62 -2.30 -20.21
CA PHE A 75 6.24 -2.20 -21.62
C PHE A 75 5.31 -3.37 -21.99
N LEU A 76 4.10 -3.38 -21.43
CA LEU A 76 3.07 -4.34 -21.84
C LEU A 76 2.06 -3.59 -22.70
N LYS A 77 2.18 -3.75 -24.02
CA LYS A 77 1.27 -3.31 -25.11
C LYS A 77 0.45 -2.06 -24.81
N GLN A 78 0.83 -0.94 -25.45
CA GLN A 78 0.09 0.33 -25.56
C GLN A 78 -1.29 0.37 -24.88
N PRO A 79 -1.49 1.20 -23.85
CA PRO A 79 -0.59 2.26 -23.38
C PRO A 79 0.63 1.71 -22.61
N ASP A 80 1.76 2.42 -22.64
CA ASP A 80 2.91 2.10 -21.79
C ASP A 80 2.58 2.48 -20.33
N TRP A 81 2.36 1.51 -19.46
CA TRP A 81 2.00 1.77 -18.07
C TRP A 81 3.28 1.86 -17.23
N LEU A 82 3.46 3.00 -16.57
CA LEU A 82 4.50 3.16 -15.56
C LEU A 82 4.00 2.57 -14.23
N LEU A 83 4.60 1.46 -13.80
CA LEU A 83 4.26 0.81 -12.54
C LEU A 83 5.17 1.32 -11.43
N ARG A 84 4.59 1.93 -10.40
CA ARG A 84 5.34 2.50 -9.27
C ARG A 84 5.34 1.55 -8.07
N SER A 85 6.52 1.10 -7.68
CA SER A 85 6.74 0.43 -6.38
C SER A 85 6.56 1.42 -5.23
N PRO A 86 6.29 0.95 -4.00
CA PRO A 86 6.25 1.81 -2.82
C PRO A 86 7.57 2.57 -2.62
N THR A 87 7.48 3.84 -2.22
CA THR A 87 8.60 4.63 -1.70
C THR A 87 9.13 4.01 -0.41
N TYR A 88 8.20 3.54 0.43
CA TYR A 88 8.51 2.89 1.70
C TYR A 88 7.59 1.70 1.96
N ILE A 89 8.13 0.66 2.59
CA ILE A 89 7.41 -0.56 2.97
C ILE A 89 7.85 -1.00 4.37
N SER A 90 6.90 -1.35 5.23
CA SER A 90 7.20 -1.84 6.59
C SER A 90 7.70 -3.30 6.61
N ALA A 91 7.85 -3.94 5.46
CA ALA A 91 8.25 -5.35 5.31
C ALA A 91 9.71 -5.62 5.66
N ASN A 92 10.54 -4.59 5.77
CA ASN A 92 11.97 -4.74 6.07
C ASN A 92 12.26 -4.95 7.57
N LEU A 93 11.22 -5.05 8.40
CA LEU A 93 11.34 -5.46 9.79
C LEU A 93 11.48 -6.99 9.88
N GLU A 94 12.33 -7.47 10.79
CA GLU A 94 12.45 -8.90 11.10
C GLU A 94 11.07 -9.55 11.21
N ARG A 95 10.85 -10.68 10.51
CA ARG A 95 9.52 -11.33 10.43
C ARG A 95 8.90 -11.58 11.80
N ASP A 96 9.73 -11.90 12.80
CA ASP A 96 9.28 -12.20 14.16
C ASP A 96 8.80 -10.96 14.94
N LYS A 97 9.15 -9.76 14.48
CA LYS A 97 8.72 -8.48 15.08
C LYS A 97 7.54 -7.85 14.33
N ARG A 98 7.09 -8.48 13.24
CA ARG A 98 6.05 -7.94 12.38
C ARG A 98 4.67 -8.44 12.80
N HIS A 99 3.70 -7.53 12.84
CA HIS A 99 2.31 -7.94 12.83
C HIS A 99 1.94 -8.53 11.46
N LEU A 100 1.46 -9.78 11.45
CA LEU A 100 1.02 -10.48 10.24
C LEU A 100 -0.50 -10.35 9.99
N SER A 101 -1.20 -9.69 10.90
CA SER A 101 -2.65 -9.49 10.81
C SER A 101 -2.98 -8.45 9.73
N SER A 102 -4.04 -8.71 8.96
CA SER A 102 -4.54 -7.79 7.93
C SER A 102 -4.80 -6.39 8.48
N VAL A 103 -4.33 -5.37 7.77
CA VAL A 103 -4.56 -3.97 8.12
C VAL A 103 -5.95 -3.53 7.65
N VAL A 104 -6.90 -3.48 8.59
CA VAL A 104 -8.31 -3.20 8.26
C VAL A 104 -8.63 -1.72 7.98
N SER A 105 -7.82 -0.79 8.48
CA SER A 105 -8.06 0.64 8.30
C SER A 105 -6.78 1.45 8.47
N VAL A 106 -6.59 2.46 7.64
CA VAL A 106 -5.53 3.47 7.76
C VAL A 106 -6.21 4.84 7.77
N LYS A 107 -5.90 5.67 8.77
CA LYS A 107 -6.49 7.00 8.92
C LYS A 107 -5.43 8.01 9.27
N ILE A 108 -5.47 9.15 8.59
CA ILE A 108 -4.67 10.33 8.98
C ILE A 108 -5.29 10.95 10.22
N LEU A 109 -4.47 11.13 11.25
CA LEU A 109 -4.87 11.86 12.45
C LEU A 109 -4.56 13.34 12.25
N PRO A 110 -5.44 14.26 12.68
CA PRO A 110 -5.11 15.67 12.73
C PRO A 110 -3.95 15.89 13.68
N GLU A 111 -3.11 16.89 13.40
CA GLU A 111 -2.09 17.31 14.36
C GLU A 111 -2.79 17.72 15.66
N SER A 112 -2.42 17.08 16.77
CA SER A 112 -2.87 17.54 18.08
C SER A 112 -2.19 18.89 18.34
N ASN A 113 -2.91 19.99 18.14
CA ASN A 113 -2.55 21.24 18.81
C ASN A 113 -2.51 20.91 20.29
N SER A 114 -1.33 21.03 20.90
CA SER A 114 -1.06 20.70 22.30
C SER A 114 -1.68 21.70 23.28
N ASP A 115 -2.92 22.13 23.02
CA ASP A 115 -3.71 23.03 23.88
C ASP A 115 -5.01 22.40 24.41
N ASP A 116 -5.42 21.21 23.97
CA ASP A 116 -6.54 20.48 24.58
C ASP A 116 -6.05 19.37 25.51
N SER A 117 -5.52 19.80 26.66
CA SER A 117 -5.44 18.94 27.84
C SER A 117 -6.85 18.70 28.39
N ALA A 118 -7.13 17.43 28.73
CA ALA A 118 -8.29 16.92 29.45
C ALA A 118 -9.55 16.55 28.62
N LYS A 119 -9.61 15.27 28.22
CA LYS A 119 -10.42 14.22 28.89
C LYS A 119 -10.38 12.92 28.07
N THR A 120 -9.35 12.11 28.28
CA THR A 120 -9.43 10.69 27.88
C THR A 120 -10.22 9.95 28.94
N THR A 121 -11.49 9.69 28.64
CA THR A 121 -12.34 8.79 29.43
C THR A 121 -11.89 7.36 29.16
N THR A 122 -11.31 6.72 30.17
CA THR A 122 -11.01 5.29 30.21
C THR A 122 -12.30 4.51 30.00
N ILE A 123 -12.41 3.77 28.88
CA ILE A 123 -13.41 2.72 28.74
C ILE A 123 -12.88 1.50 29.50
N GLN A 124 -13.46 1.25 30.69
CA GLN A 124 -13.38 -0.07 31.32
C GLN A 124 -14.40 -0.98 30.65
N THR A 125 -13.94 -2.09 30.08
CA THR A 125 -14.78 -3.21 29.66
C THR A 125 -15.04 -4.17 30.84
N PRO A 126 -16.17 -4.91 30.82
CA PRO A 126 -16.70 -5.66 31.96
C PRO A 126 -15.92 -6.92 32.33
#